data_AF-G4TQD6-F1
#
_entry.id   AF-G4TQD6-F1
#
_cell.length_a   1.000
_cell.length_b   1.000
_cell.length_c   1.000
_cell.angle_alpha   90.00
_cell.angle_beta   90.00
_cell.angle_gamma   90.00
#
_symmetry.space_group_name_H-M   'P 1'
#
loop_
_entity.id
_entity.type
_entity.pdbx_description
1 polymer ?
#
loop_
_entity_poly.entity_id
_entity_poly.type
_entity_poly.pdbx_seq_one_letter_code
_entity_poly.pdbx_strand_id
1 'polypeptide(L)'
;MSGLSSGFRKIIPLPKSSPRDVGQPMSSADSDNEQPSTSNSKSKIDHLGFLELAPGTDPLIDIVAIHGLNGHREETWETDGVLWLRDLVPSELPRARILTYGYDADTQSAECVSTQTMYRHADEFAKALARKRKDVSRVSAYAYLGTRLT
;
A
#
# COMPACT_ATOMS: atom_id res chain seq x y z
N MET A 1 -8.89 -22.97 -48.86
CA MET A 1 -7.70 -23.63 -49.44
C MET A 1 -6.48 -22.94 -48.82
N SER A 2 -6.12 -23.30 -47.59
CA SER A 2 -5.06 -24.27 -47.24
C SER A 2 -3.65 -23.76 -47.57
N GLY A 3 -2.86 -23.50 -46.52
CA GLY A 3 -1.44 -23.15 -46.63
C GLY A 3 -0.79 -22.87 -45.28
N LEU A 4 -0.63 -23.91 -44.47
CA LEU A 4 0.22 -23.91 -43.27
C LEU A 4 1.69 -24.03 -43.70
N SER A 5 2.60 -23.25 -43.10
CA SER A 5 3.97 -23.74 -42.90
C SER A 5 4.68 -23.06 -41.73
N SER A 6 5.10 -23.96 -40.83
CA SER A 6 6.05 -23.90 -39.72
C SER A 6 7.29 -23.02 -39.90
N GLY A 7 7.74 -22.41 -38.80
CA GLY A 7 8.95 -21.58 -38.70
C GLY A 7 9.61 -21.66 -37.31
N PHE A 8 10.26 -22.79 -37.05
CA PHE A 8 11.46 -23.06 -36.24
C PHE A 8 11.87 -22.16 -35.06
N ARG A 9 11.93 -22.78 -33.87
CA ARG A 9 12.64 -22.33 -32.66
C ARG A 9 14.16 -22.32 -32.90
N LYS A 10 14.84 -21.21 -32.59
CA LYS A 10 16.31 -21.14 -32.51
C LYS A 10 16.74 -21.29 -31.05
N ILE A 11 17.44 -22.39 -30.77
CA ILE A 11 18.10 -22.70 -29.49
C ILE A 11 19.47 -22.03 -29.52
N ILE A 12 19.80 -21.21 -28.51
CA ILE A 12 21.12 -20.58 -28.35
C ILE A 12 21.98 -21.48 -27.44
N PRO A 13 23.26 -21.77 -27.77
CA PRO A 13 24.08 -22.71 -27.01
C PRO A 13 24.70 -22.09 -25.74
N LEU A 14 24.78 -22.90 -24.67
CA LEU A 14 25.53 -22.63 -23.44
C LEU A 14 27.06 -22.72 -23.70
N PRO A 15 27.89 -21.84 -23.11
CA PRO A 15 29.34 -22.01 -23.11
C PRO A 15 29.80 -23.10 -22.13
N LYS A 16 30.81 -23.88 -22.56
CA LYS A 16 31.38 -25.04 -21.88
C LYS A 16 32.39 -24.64 -20.78
N SER A 17 32.36 -25.36 -19.66
CA SER A 17 33.38 -25.34 -18.60
C SER A 17 34.63 -26.16 -18.97
N SER A 18 35.82 -25.72 -18.55
CA SER A 18 37.06 -26.52 -18.53
C SER A 18 37.85 -26.28 -17.21
N PRO A 19 38.68 -27.22 -16.72
CA PRO A 19 38.96 -27.38 -15.29
C PRO A 19 40.36 -26.97 -14.79
N ARG A 20 40.39 -26.67 -13.48
CA ARG A 20 41.44 -26.85 -12.43
C ARG A 20 42.84 -26.25 -12.60
N ASP A 21 43.24 -25.43 -11.62
CA ASP A 21 44.53 -25.63 -10.95
C ASP A 21 44.43 -25.32 -9.44
N VAL A 22 45.18 -26.06 -8.63
CA VAL A 22 45.17 -26.11 -7.15
C VAL A 22 46.50 -25.57 -6.63
N GLY A 23 46.47 -24.64 -5.65
CA GLY A 23 47.65 -24.26 -4.87
C GLY A 23 47.42 -23.08 -3.91
N GLN A 24 47.37 -23.38 -2.60
CA GLN A 24 47.24 -22.51 -1.39
C GLN A 24 48.50 -21.62 -1.12
N PRO A 25 48.67 -20.84 0.00
CA PRO A 25 47.78 -20.51 1.14
C PRO A 25 47.70 -19.01 1.59
N MET A 26 46.71 -18.76 2.45
CA MET A 26 46.45 -17.71 3.47
C MET A 26 47.35 -16.46 3.64
N SER A 27 46.69 -15.29 3.72
CA SER A 27 47.03 -14.22 4.69
C SER A 27 45.80 -13.36 5.06
N SER A 28 45.36 -13.53 6.31
CA SER A 28 44.84 -12.54 7.27
C SER A 28 44.08 -11.27 6.81
N ALA A 29 42.86 -11.18 7.34
CA ALA A 29 42.19 -10.01 7.91
C ALA A 29 41.95 -8.80 7.00
N ASP A 30 40.70 -8.69 6.51
CA ASP A 30 40.08 -7.40 6.26
C ASP A 30 38.61 -7.42 6.72
N SER A 31 38.42 -6.75 7.86
CA SER A 31 37.32 -5.86 8.21
C SER A 31 35.93 -6.17 7.62
N ASP A 32 35.11 -6.78 8.46
CA ASP A 32 33.64 -6.77 8.37
C ASP A 32 33.12 -5.33 8.24
N ASN A 33 32.67 -4.97 7.04
CA ASN A 33 31.78 -3.83 6.86
C ASN A 33 31.02 -3.97 5.54
N GLU A 34 29.80 -4.50 5.58
CA GLU A 34 28.65 -3.88 4.92
C GLU A 34 27.35 -4.29 5.63
N GLN A 35 26.51 -3.28 5.78
CA GLN A 35 25.49 -3.11 6.80
C GLN A 35 24.24 -3.99 6.64
N PRO A 36 23.47 -4.15 7.74
CA PRO A 36 22.10 -4.58 7.67
C PRO A 36 21.28 -3.59 6.82
N SER A 37 20.50 -4.12 5.89
CA SER A 37 19.48 -3.38 5.14
C SER A 37 18.31 -2.98 6.06
N THR A 38 18.58 -2.04 6.95
CA THR A 38 17.55 -1.29 7.69
C THR A 38 17.43 0.10 7.11
N SER A 39 17.09 0.21 5.83
CA SER A 39 16.70 1.48 5.25
C SER A 39 15.17 1.51 5.08
N ASN A 40 14.56 2.43 5.85
CA ASN A 40 13.24 3.00 5.63
C ASN A 40 12.00 2.34 6.29
N SER A 41 12.11 1.91 7.55
CA SER A 41 10.94 1.51 8.36
C SER A 41 10.18 2.67 9.03
N LYS A 42 10.65 3.93 8.94
CA LYS A 42 9.97 5.10 9.54
C LYS A 42 8.93 5.77 8.63
N SER A 43 9.21 5.96 7.34
CA SER A 43 8.30 6.73 6.45
C SER A 43 7.02 5.98 6.07
N LYS A 44 7.00 4.64 6.11
CA LYS A 44 5.81 3.85 5.74
C LYS A 44 4.71 3.85 6.83
N ILE A 45 5.09 4.06 8.09
CA ILE A 45 4.16 3.97 9.23
C ILE A 45 3.29 5.22 9.35
N ASP A 46 3.83 6.38 8.98
CA ASP A 46 3.17 7.68 9.14
C ASP A 46 1.84 7.78 8.36
N HIS A 47 1.64 6.87 7.41
CA HIS A 47 0.51 6.81 6.48
C HIS A 47 -0.58 5.79 6.85
N LEU A 48 -0.37 5.00 7.90
CA LEU A 48 -1.33 3.98 8.35
C LEU A 48 -2.35 4.53 9.34
N GLY A 49 -3.48 3.83 9.47
CA GLY A 49 -4.52 4.17 10.44
C GLY A 49 -5.42 5.33 10.00
N PHE A 50 -6.22 5.82 10.94
CA PHE A 50 -7.18 6.90 10.71
C PHE A 50 -6.51 8.27 10.75
N LEU A 51 -6.86 9.11 9.77
CA LEU A 51 -6.65 10.55 9.77
C LEU A 51 -8.01 11.25 9.64
N GLU A 52 -8.25 12.25 10.47
CA GLU A 52 -9.42 13.12 10.35
C GLU A 52 -9.07 14.28 9.42
N LEU A 53 -9.73 14.34 8.26
CA LEU A 53 -9.52 15.38 7.26
C LEU A 53 -10.37 16.62 7.58
N ALA A 54 -11.60 16.40 8.06
CA ALA A 54 -12.48 17.47 8.47
C ALA A 54 -13.38 17.03 9.64
N PRO A 55 -13.49 17.81 10.73
CA PRO A 55 -14.29 17.42 11.89
C PRO A 55 -15.79 17.47 11.62
N GLY A 56 -16.26 18.36 10.73
CA GLY A 56 -17.66 18.74 10.58
C GLY A 56 -18.18 19.60 11.73
N THR A 57 -19.30 20.31 11.52
CA THR A 57 -20.00 21.09 12.55
C THR A 57 -21.16 20.28 13.11
N ASP A 58 -21.11 19.93 14.40
CA ASP A 58 -22.09 19.06 15.07
C ASP A 58 -22.45 17.84 14.19
N PRO A 59 -21.48 16.96 13.92
CA PRO A 59 -21.60 16.09 12.79
C PRO A 59 -22.60 14.96 13.12
N LEU A 60 -23.42 14.56 12.15
CA LEU A 60 -24.42 13.49 12.31
C LEU A 60 -23.94 12.16 11.74
N ILE A 61 -23.05 12.22 10.75
CA ILE A 61 -22.54 11.08 10.01
C ILE A 61 -21.01 11.11 9.96
N ASP A 62 -20.42 9.92 9.88
CA ASP A 62 -19.00 9.76 9.53
C ASP A 62 -18.87 9.27 8.08
N ILE A 63 -18.06 9.95 7.29
CA ILE A 63 -17.61 9.50 5.97
C ILE A 63 -16.19 8.95 6.15
N VAL A 64 -15.99 7.69 5.81
CA VAL A 64 -14.70 7.01 5.94
C VAL A 64 -14.19 6.60 4.56
N ALA A 65 -13.12 7.22 4.11
CA ALA A 65 -12.46 6.90 2.86
C ALA A 65 -11.35 5.87 3.09
N ILE A 66 -11.30 4.81 2.28
CA ILE A 66 -10.26 3.77 2.34
C ILE A 66 -9.60 3.67 0.97
N HIS A 67 -8.28 3.80 0.91
CA HIS A 67 -7.57 3.73 -0.37
C HIS A 67 -7.49 2.30 -0.92
N GLY A 68 -7.26 2.17 -2.22
CA GLY A 68 -7.04 0.89 -2.89
C GLY A 68 -5.58 0.39 -2.84
N LEU A 69 -5.31 -0.64 -3.64
CA LEU A 69 -3.97 -1.22 -3.82
C LEU A 69 -2.94 -0.16 -4.25
N ASN A 70 -1.75 -0.22 -3.66
CA ASN A 70 -0.68 0.76 -3.81
C ASN A 70 -1.11 2.22 -3.57
N GLY A 71 -2.25 2.43 -2.90
CA GLY A 71 -2.75 3.75 -2.57
C GLY A 71 -2.11 4.32 -1.30
N HIS A 72 -2.24 5.63 -1.17
CA HIS A 72 -1.90 6.36 0.04
C HIS A 72 -3.15 7.08 0.58
N ARG A 73 -3.34 7.14 1.90
CA ARG A 73 -4.60 7.62 2.52
C ARG A 73 -4.97 9.06 2.19
N GLU A 74 -4.03 9.89 1.76
CA GLU A 74 -4.28 11.29 1.35
C GLU A 74 -4.12 11.43 -0.17
N GLU A 75 -3.00 11.01 -0.74
CA GLU A 75 -2.71 11.18 -2.18
C GLU A 75 -3.71 10.49 -3.10
N THR A 76 -4.35 9.39 -2.64
CA THR A 76 -5.42 8.73 -3.42
C THR A 76 -6.57 9.67 -3.72
N TRP A 77 -6.81 10.65 -2.85
CA TRP A 77 -7.90 11.61 -2.90
C TRP A 77 -7.43 13.00 -3.26
N GLU A 78 -6.19 13.14 -3.72
CA GLU A 78 -5.63 14.39 -4.20
C GLU A 78 -5.63 14.43 -5.73
N THR A 79 -6.02 15.55 -6.29
CA THR A 79 -5.91 15.83 -7.73
C THR A 79 -5.52 17.29 -7.91
N ASP A 80 -4.44 17.54 -8.64
CA ASP A 80 -3.91 18.90 -8.90
C ASP A 80 -3.68 19.73 -7.62
N GLY A 81 -3.19 19.09 -6.54
CA GLY A 81 -2.94 19.73 -5.25
C GLY A 81 -4.19 19.98 -4.40
N VAL A 82 -5.37 19.53 -4.86
CA VAL A 82 -6.63 19.62 -4.12
C VAL A 82 -6.95 18.26 -3.52
N LEU A 83 -6.99 18.20 -2.18
CA LEU A 83 -7.44 17.01 -1.46
C LEU A 83 -8.97 17.06 -1.38
N TRP A 84 -9.66 16.58 -2.41
CA TRP A 84 -11.08 16.89 -2.62
C TRP A 84 -11.99 16.45 -1.47
N LEU A 85 -11.64 15.37 -0.76
CA LEU A 85 -12.34 14.96 0.46
C LEU A 85 -12.29 16.02 1.58
N ARG A 86 -11.16 16.72 1.72
CA ARG A 86 -10.99 17.80 2.72
C ARG A 86 -11.51 19.13 2.19
N ASP A 87 -11.21 19.44 0.94
CA ASP A 87 -11.32 20.79 0.41
C ASP A 87 -12.71 21.08 -0.20
N LEU A 88 -13.42 20.05 -0.69
CA LEU A 88 -14.71 20.22 -1.37
C LEU A 88 -15.88 19.62 -0.59
N VAL A 89 -15.73 18.44 0.02
CA VAL A 89 -16.87 17.77 0.67
C VAL A 89 -17.43 18.55 1.87
N PRO A 90 -16.65 19.25 2.72
CA PRO A 90 -17.21 19.97 3.85
C PRO A 90 -18.14 21.13 3.48
N SER A 91 -18.04 21.72 2.27
CA SER A 91 -18.97 22.77 1.84
C SER A 91 -20.36 22.20 1.51
N GLU A 92 -20.40 21.01 0.91
CA GLU A 92 -21.64 20.33 0.54
C GLU A 92 -22.27 19.59 1.73
N LEU A 93 -21.44 19.03 2.61
CA LEU A 93 -21.86 18.21 3.76
C LEU A 93 -21.26 18.75 5.08
N PRO A 94 -21.67 19.93 5.56
CA PRO A 94 -21.06 20.57 6.72
C PRO A 94 -21.23 19.79 8.03
N ARG A 95 -22.26 18.93 8.11
CA ARG A 95 -22.54 18.05 9.26
C ARG A 95 -21.95 16.65 9.10
N ALA A 96 -21.02 16.45 8.16
CA ALA A 96 -20.27 15.21 8.02
C ALA A 96 -18.88 15.37 8.62
N ARG A 97 -18.46 14.38 9.42
CA ARG A 97 -17.04 14.21 9.77
C ARG A 97 -16.38 13.37 8.69
N ILE A 98 -15.23 13.80 8.20
CA ILE A 98 -14.51 13.14 7.11
C ILE A 98 -13.23 12.54 7.63
N LEU A 99 -13.13 11.22 7.48
CA LEU A 99 -12.01 10.40 7.89
C LEU A 99 -11.43 9.71 6.65
N THR A 100 -10.13 9.51 6.64
CA THR A 100 -9.46 8.59 5.72
C THR A 100 -8.68 7.54 6.50
N TYR A 101 -8.57 6.33 5.97
CA TYR A 101 -7.88 5.22 6.61
C TYR A 101 -6.82 4.61 5.69
N GLY A 102 -5.61 4.50 6.22
CA GLY A 102 -4.49 3.84 5.57
C GLY A 102 -4.23 2.43 6.07
N TYR A 103 -3.97 1.49 5.15
CA TYR A 103 -3.43 0.17 5.45
C TYR A 103 -2.24 -0.15 4.54
N ASP A 104 -1.44 -1.16 4.88
CA ASP A 104 -0.34 -1.58 4.02
C ASP A 104 -0.91 -2.25 2.76
N ALA A 105 -1.03 -1.48 1.69
CA ALA A 105 -1.59 -1.90 0.41
C ALA A 105 -0.52 -2.23 -0.63
N ASP A 106 0.71 -2.46 -0.19
CA ASP A 106 1.84 -2.76 -1.06
C ASP A 106 1.70 -4.15 -1.71
N THR A 107 1.48 -4.14 -3.03
CA THR A 107 1.36 -5.35 -3.85
C THR A 107 2.69 -5.82 -4.44
N GLN A 108 3.78 -5.05 -4.27
CA GLN A 108 5.08 -5.34 -4.88
C GLN A 108 5.94 -6.27 -4.02
N SER A 109 5.49 -6.60 -2.82
CA SER A 109 6.16 -7.61 -1.99
C SER A 109 6.07 -9.00 -2.66
N ALA A 110 7.10 -9.83 -2.48
CA ALA A 110 7.12 -11.19 -3.02
C ALA A 110 6.02 -12.08 -2.42
N GLU A 111 5.38 -11.63 -1.34
CA GLU A 111 4.19 -12.25 -0.78
C GLU A 111 2.95 -11.78 -1.54
N CYS A 112 2.31 -12.71 -2.26
CA CYS A 112 0.97 -12.47 -2.83
C CYS A 112 0.04 -11.96 -1.72
N VAL A 113 -0.75 -10.91 -1.99
CA VAL A 113 -1.78 -10.41 -1.07
C VAL A 113 -2.80 -11.54 -0.86
N SER A 114 -2.64 -12.27 0.24
CA SER A 114 -3.50 -13.41 0.56
C SER A 114 -4.84 -12.94 1.12
N THR A 115 -5.85 -13.81 1.04
CA THR A 115 -7.14 -13.58 1.72
C THR A 115 -6.98 -13.40 3.23
N GLN A 116 -6.00 -14.06 3.84
CA GLN A 116 -5.66 -13.92 5.25
C GLN A 116 -5.14 -12.51 5.57
N THR A 117 -4.32 -11.94 4.68
CA THR A 117 -3.79 -10.57 4.82
C THR A 117 -4.92 -9.55 4.73
N MET A 118 -5.82 -9.69 3.74
CA MET A 118 -7.01 -8.84 3.62
C MET A 118 -7.91 -8.90 4.85
N TYR A 119 -8.16 -10.10 5.38
CA TYR A 119 -8.97 -10.28 6.58
C TYR A 119 -8.36 -9.56 7.79
N ARG A 120 -7.03 -9.62 7.94
CA ARG A 120 -6.33 -8.91 9.02
C ARG A 120 -6.49 -7.40 8.92
N HIS A 121 -6.31 -6.82 7.74
CA HIS A 121 -6.53 -5.38 7.55
C HIS A 121 -7.98 -4.97 7.83
N ALA A 122 -8.95 -5.79 7.41
CA ALA A 122 -10.36 -5.55 7.70
C ALA A 122 -10.67 -5.60 9.21
N ASP A 123 -10.12 -6.57 9.93
CA ASP A 123 -10.27 -6.70 11.39
C ASP A 123 -9.61 -5.53 12.13
N GLU A 124 -8.40 -5.13 11.73
CA GLU A 124 -7.70 -3.97 12.28
C GLU A 124 -8.48 -2.67 12.05
N PHE A 125 -9.00 -2.48 10.84
CA PHE A 125 -9.88 -1.37 10.49
C PHE A 125 -11.13 -1.34 11.37
N ALA A 126 -11.85 -2.46 11.48
CA ALA A 126 -13.08 -2.54 12.26
C ALA A 126 -12.83 -2.21 13.75
N LYS A 127 -11.74 -2.75 14.32
CA LYS A 127 -11.32 -2.45 15.70
C LYS A 127 -10.94 -0.97 15.87
N ALA A 128 -10.21 -0.40 14.92
CA ALA A 128 -9.83 1.02 14.96
C ALA A 128 -11.06 1.94 14.84
N LEU A 129 -12.01 1.59 13.97
CA LEU A 129 -13.26 2.33 13.77
C LEU A 129 -14.14 2.27 15.02
N ALA A 130 -14.25 1.10 15.65
CA ALA A 130 -14.95 0.95 16.91
C ALA A 130 -14.34 1.85 18.00
N ARG A 131 -13.00 1.94 18.09
CA ARG A 131 -12.33 2.87 19.01
C ARG A 131 -12.66 4.33 18.69
N LYS A 132 -12.59 4.74 17.42
CA LYS A 132 -12.90 6.12 17.00
C LYS A 132 -14.36 6.53 17.20
N ARG A 133 -15.28 5.57 17.29
CA ARG A 133 -16.70 5.82 17.58
C ARG A 133 -17.08 5.73 19.05
N LYS A 134 -16.28 5.10 19.91
CA LYS A 134 -16.58 5.00 21.35
C LYS A 134 -16.77 6.36 22.02
N ASP A 135 -16.15 7.40 21.47
CA ASP A 135 -16.24 8.76 22.00
C ASP A 135 -17.50 9.53 21.55
N VAL A 136 -18.30 9.00 20.59
CA VAL A 136 -19.48 9.70 20.08
C VAL A 136 -20.59 8.74 19.62
N SER A 137 -21.78 8.85 20.22
CA SER A 137 -22.99 8.16 19.76
C SER A 137 -23.49 8.76 18.45
N ARG A 138 -22.98 8.29 17.30
CA ARG A 138 -23.37 8.75 15.95
C ARG A 138 -24.27 7.72 15.27
N VAL A 139 -25.25 8.21 14.52
CA VAL A 139 -26.38 7.40 14.02
C VAL A 139 -26.00 6.55 12.80
N SER A 140 -24.97 6.92 12.03
CA SER A 140 -24.57 6.17 10.82
C SER A 140 -23.16 6.52 10.33
N ALA A 141 -22.56 5.60 9.59
CA ALA A 141 -21.30 5.83 8.90
C ALA A 141 -21.28 5.14 7.55
N TYR A 142 -20.70 5.82 6.57
CA TYR A 142 -20.61 5.37 5.19
C TYR A 142 -19.13 5.24 4.80
N ALA A 143 -18.76 4.10 4.23
CA ALA A 143 -17.41 3.86 3.75
C ALA A 143 -17.36 3.96 2.22
N TYR A 144 -16.38 4.71 1.70
CA TYR A 144 -16.13 4.83 0.27
C TYR A 144 -14.76 4.21 -0.05
N LEU A 145 -14.75 3.23 -0.96
CA LEU A 145 -13.53 2.77 -1.61
C LEU A 145 -13.33 3.58 -2.90
N GLY A 146 -12.12 4.07 -3.10
CA GLY A 146 -11.75 4.81 -4.30
C GLY A 146 -10.37 4.40 -4.77
N THR A 147 -10.22 4.37 -6.08
CA THR A 147 -8.94 4.25 -6.77
C THR A 147 -8.58 5.61 -7.34
N ARG A 148 -7.29 5.92 -7.44
CA ARG A 148 -6.81 7.17 -8.04
C ARG A 148 -7.43 7.33 -9.44
N LEU A 149 -8.07 8.46 -9.69
CA LEU A 149 -8.49 8.84 -11.04
C LEU A 149 -7.21 9.25 -11.79
N THR A 150 -6.88 8.50 -12.84
CA THR A 150 -5.76 8.77 -13.75
C THR A 150 -6.21 9.63 -14.92
#